data_AF-A0A2T4TRL1-F1
#
_entry.id   AF-A0A2T4TRL1-F1
#
_cell.length_a   1.000
_cell.length_b   1.000
_cell.length_c   1.000
_cell.angle_alpha   90.00
_cell.angle_beta   90.00
_cell.angle_gamma   90.00
#
_symmetry.space_group_name_H-M   'P 1'
#
loop_
_entity.id
_entity.type
_entity.pdbx_description
1 polymer ?
#
loop_
_entity_poly.entity_id
_entity_poly.type
_entity_poly.pdbx_seq_one_letter_code
_entity_poly.pdbx_strand_id
1 'polypeptide(L)'
;MRKEDVQKLIDRYLDGTTTTAEERQLRELLGRDDTVVPAEWKPLRALFRWEAVERENQGNKPAGQDARTKTSRRLRRRLAAAVSVAAAAVLLIGAVVHFQGRNADYAIIEGKKTTNQEIIEQEALAALTLVGSDKEEDFGALLQMGGNKSEE
;
A
#
# COMPACT_ATOMS: atom_id res chain seq x y z
N MET A 1 -16.97 -33.80 0.29
CA MET A 1 -17.93 -32.74 0.68
C MET A 1 -18.80 -32.45 -0.54
N ARG A 2 -20.13 -32.35 -0.38
CA ARG A 2 -20.99 -32.08 -1.54
C ARG A 2 -20.88 -30.60 -1.92
N LYS A 3 -21.13 -30.28 -3.19
CA LYS A 3 -21.07 -28.90 -3.70
C LYS A 3 -21.99 -27.97 -2.92
N GLU A 4 -23.20 -28.44 -2.55
CA GLU A 4 -24.15 -27.62 -1.77
C GLU A 4 -23.63 -27.28 -0.37
N ASP A 5 -22.93 -28.22 0.27
CA ASP A 5 -22.36 -28.00 1.61
C ASP A 5 -21.23 -26.95 1.54
N VAL A 6 -20.46 -26.92 0.44
CA VAL A 6 -19.40 -25.93 0.22
C VAL A 6 -20.00 -24.56 -0.08
N GLN A 7 -21.05 -24.51 -0.89
CA GLN A 7 -21.76 -23.25 -1.18
C GLN A 7 -22.28 -22.61 0.11
N LYS A 8 -22.99 -23.38 0.96
CA LYS A 8 -23.48 -22.87 2.25
C LYS A 8 -22.36 -22.35 3.14
N LEU A 9 -21.20 -23.02 3.11
CA LEU A 9 -20.04 -22.58 3.87
C LEU A 9 -19.45 -21.27 3.35
N ILE A 10 -19.44 -21.10 2.02
CA ILE A 10 -19.00 -19.88 1.35
C ILE A 10 -19.97 -18.73 1.63
N ASP A 11 -21.27 -18.94 1.50
CA ASP A 11 -22.28 -17.91 1.77
C ASP A 11 -22.13 -17.40 3.21
N ARG A 12 -21.99 -18.32 4.16
CA ARG A 12 -21.77 -17.99 5.57
C ARG A 12 -20.43 -17.28 5.85
N TYR A 13 -19.41 -17.57 5.05
CA TYR A 13 -18.11 -16.86 5.10
C TYR A 13 -18.26 -15.42 4.62
N LEU A 14 -19.00 -15.20 3.53
CA LEU A 14 -19.32 -13.87 3.02
C LEU A 14 -20.19 -13.08 4.00
N ASP A 15 -21.08 -13.75 4.72
CA ASP A 15 -21.89 -13.16 5.80
C ASP A 15 -21.10 -12.95 7.11
N GLY A 16 -19.84 -13.40 7.19
CA GLY A 16 -18.96 -13.22 8.35
C GLY A 16 -19.34 -14.04 9.59
N THR A 17 -20.13 -15.11 9.43
CA THR A 17 -20.60 -15.96 10.56
C THR A 17 -19.90 -17.31 10.63
N THR A 18 -18.78 -17.48 9.91
CA THR A 18 -17.93 -18.68 9.98
C THR A 18 -17.03 -18.72 11.20
N THR A 19 -16.74 -19.93 11.66
CA THR A 19 -15.74 -20.18 12.70
C THR A 19 -14.32 -20.33 12.13
N THR A 20 -13.29 -20.20 12.97
CA THR A 20 -11.89 -20.37 12.55
C THR A 20 -11.58 -21.75 11.96
N ALA A 21 -12.27 -22.81 12.42
CA ALA A 21 -12.09 -24.16 11.89
C ALA A 21 -12.66 -24.29 10.46
N GLU A 22 -13.80 -23.66 10.22
CA GLU A 22 -14.49 -23.67 8.92
C GLU A 22 -13.73 -22.86 7.87
N GLU A 23 -13.18 -21.70 8.24
CA GLU A 23 -12.31 -20.94 7.36
C GLU A 23 -11.04 -21.71 7.00
N ARG A 24 -10.49 -22.49 7.93
CA ARG A 24 -9.32 -23.34 7.65
C ARG A 24 -9.67 -24.38 6.60
N GLN A 25 -10.84 -24.98 6.72
CA GLN A 25 -11.35 -25.93 5.73
C GLN A 25 -11.55 -25.25 4.36
N LEU A 26 -12.08 -24.02 4.31
CA LEU A 26 -12.19 -23.25 3.06
C LEU A 26 -10.83 -22.98 2.42
N ARG A 27 -9.81 -22.60 3.20
CA ARG A 27 -8.43 -22.42 2.73
C ARG A 27 -7.85 -23.71 2.15
N GLU A 28 -8.04 -24.84 2.83
CA GLU A 28 -7.55 -26.13 2.35
C GLU A 28 -8.25 -26.60 1.07
N LEU A 29 -9.55 -26.33 0.94
CA LEU A 29 -10.34 -26.71 -0.24
C LEU A 29 -10.05 -25.82 -1.45
N LEU A 30 -10.00 -24.50 -1.26
CA LEU A 30 -9.84 -23.54 -2.35
C LEU A 30 -8.37 -23.22 -2.67
N GLY A 31 -7.46 -23.45 -1.71
CA GLY A 31 -6.03 -23.15 -1.87
C GLY A 31 -5.21 -24.23 -2.57
N ARG A 32 -5.75 -25.44 -2.80
CA ARG A 32 -5.04 -26.52 -3.52
C ARG A 32 -5.00 -26.25 -5.03
N ASP A 33 -3.81 -26.38 -5.62
CA ASP A 33 -3.56 -26.08 -7.04
C ASP A 33 -4.37 -26.95 -8.02
N ASP A 34 -4.56 -28.22 -7.68
CA ASP A 34 -5.23 -29.21 -8.53
C ASP A 34 -6.76 -29.23 -8.41
N THR A 35 -7.34 -28.33 -7.61
CA THR A 35 -8.79 -28.32 -7.41
C THR A 35 -9.47 -27.58 -8.55
N VAL A 36 -10.28 -28.31 -9.33
CA VAL A 36 -11.18 -27.71 -10.34
C VAL A 36 -12.35 -27.09 -9.59
N VAL A 37 -12.33 -25.77 -9.50
CA VAL A 37 -13.34 -24.99 -8.78
C VAL A 37 -14.34 -24.37 -9.77
N PRO A 38 -15.66 -24.38 -9.49
CA PRO A 38 -16.66 -23.67 -10.29
C PRO A 38 -16.31 -22.19 -10.53
N ALA A 39 -16.79 -21.63 -11.64
CA ALA A 39 -16.49 -20.25 -12.05
C ALA A 39 -16.83 -19.22 -10.95
N GLU A 40 -17.90 -19.46 -10.21
CA GLU A 40 -18.42 -18.61 -9.12
C GLU A 40 -17.42 -18.45 -7.97
N TRP A 41 -16.59 -19.46 -7.68
CA TRP A 41 -15.65 -19.41 -6.54
C TRP A 41 -14.22 -19.07 -6.97
N LYS A 42 -13.98 -18.76 -8.25
CA LYS A 42 -12.67 -18.31 -8.73
C LYS A 42 -12.13 -17.07 -8.00
N PRO A 43 -12.95 -16.04 -7.68
CA PRO A 43 -12.47 -14.89 -6.92
C PRO A 43 -12.04 -15.27 -5.49
N LEU A 44 -12.84 -16.10 -4.82
CA LEU A 44 -12.53 -16.62 -3.47
C LEU A 44 -11.25 -17.48 -3.46
N ARG A 45 -11.06 -18.30 -4.49
CA ARG A 45 -9.80 -19.05 -4.67
C ARG A 45 -8.59 -18.13 -4.81
N ALA A 46 -8.69 -17.08 -5.60
CA ALA A 46 -7.61 -16.11 -5.74
C ALA A 46 -7.28 -15.43 -4.40
N LEU A 47 -8.31 -15.08 -3.62
CA LEU A 47 -8.16 -14.50 -2.28
C LEU A 47 -7.42 -15.45 -1.33
N PHE A 48 -7.90 -16.69 -1.18
CA PHE A 48 -7.27 -17.66 -0.27
C PHE A 48 -5.85 -18.04 -0.71
N ARG A 49 -5.57 -18.04 -2.02
CA ARG A 49 -4.21 -18.22 -2.54
C ARG A 49 -3.31 -17.07 -2.14
N TRP A 50 -3.76 -15.83 -2.31
CA TRP A 50 -3.01 -14.65 -1.89
C TRP A 50 -2.77 -14.67 -0.38
N GLU A 51 -3.78 -15.00 0.42
CA GLU A 51 -3.65 -15.13 1.87
C GLU A 51 -2.62 -16.19 2.25
N ALA A 52 -2.57 -17.34 1.56
CA ALA A 52 -1.59 -18.39 1.82
C ALA A 52 -0.15 -17.92 1.54
N VAL A 53 0.08 -17.25 0.41
CA VAL A 53 1.39 -16.67 0.04
C VAL A 53 1.80 -15.59 1.04
N GLU A 54 0.87 -14.74 1.45
CA GLU A 54 1.13 -13.67 2.40
C GLU A 54 1.45 -14.22 3.79
N ARG A 55 0.75 -15.28 4.23
CA ARG A 55 1.05 -16.01 5.48
C ARG A 55 2.40 -16.71 5.43
N GLU A 56 2.82 -17.25 4.29
CA GLU A 56 4.15 -17.83 4.12
C GLU A 56 5.23 -16.74 4.18
N ASN A 57 5.03 -15.61 3.50
CA ASN A 57 5.93 -14.46 3.55
C ASN A 57 6.03 -13.86 4.96
N GLN A 58 4.94 -13.84 5.71
CA GLN A 58 4.90 -13.40 7.10
C GLN A 58 5.45 -14.45 8.07
N GLY A 59 5.24 -15.75 7.82
CA GLY A 59 5.80 -16.87 8.57
C GLY A 59 7.29 -17.11 8.32
N ASN A 60 7.81 -16.54 7.23
CA ASN A 60 9.24 -16.48 6.93
C ASN A 60 9.93 -15.23 7.53
N LYS A 61 9.19 -14.35 8.23
CA LYS A 61 9.80 -13.60 9.33
C LYS A 61 10.01 -14.59 10.47
N PRO A 62 11.22 -14.73 11.03
CA PRO A 62 11.46 -15.68 12.11
C PRO A 62 10.74 -15.21 13.38
N ALA A 63 9.44 -15.47 13.46
CA ALA A 63 8.71 -15.55 14.70
C ALA A 63 9.24 -16.79 15.41
N GLY A 64 10.05 -16.56 16.45
CA GLY A 64 10.73 -17.61 17.19
C GLY A 64 9.78 -18.74 17.57
N GLN A 65 10.04 -19.93 17.02
CA GLN A 65 9.54 -21.17 17.56
C GLN A 65 10.69 -22.17 17.62
N ASP A 66 11.13 -22.37 18.86
CA ASP A 66 12.01 -23.42 19.31
C ASP A 66 11.38 -24.79 19.09
N ALA A 67 11.90 -25.57 18.15
CA ALA A 67 12.06 -27.03 18.27
C ALA A 67 12.59 -27.64 16.97
N ARG A 68 13.92 -27.61 16.75
CA ARG A 68 14.73 -28.76 16.28
C ARG A 68 16.16 -28.31 15.93
N THR A 69 17.10 -29.18 16.30
CA THR A 69 18.56 -29.15 16.00
C THR A 69 19.42 -28.21 16.87
N LYS A 70 19.59 -28.55 18.16
CA LYS A 70 20.54 -27.88 19.07
C LYS A 70 22.02 -28.01 18.63
N THR A 71 22.35 -28.93 17.73
CA THR A 71 23.73 -29.23 17.34
C THR A 71 24.28 -28.28 16.26
N SER A 72 23.43 -27.76 15.35
CA SER A 72 23.90 -26.88 14.25
C SER A 72 24.03 -25.40 14.64
N ARG A 73 23.37 -24.97 15.73
CA ARG A 73 23.43 -23.57 16.21
C ARG A 73 24.83 -23.15 16.70
N ARG A 74 25.60 -24.07 17.30
CA ARG A 74 26.94 -23.74 17.83
C ARG A 74 27.97 -23.48 16.72
N LEU A 75 27.89 -24.27 15.64
CA LEU A 75 28.76 -24.10 14.48
C LEU A 75 28.39 -22.84 13.69
N ARG A 76 27.09 -22.58 13.50
CA ARG A 76 26.59 -21.35 12.85
C ARG A 76 26.95 -20.08 13.63
N ARG A 77 26.94 -20.10 14.97
CA ARG A 77 27.37 -18.96 15.80
C ARG A 77 28.88 -18.69 15.72
N ARG A 78 29.70 -19.72 15.58
CA ARG A 78 31.16 -19.56 15.39
C ARG A 78 31.52 -19.00 14.02
N LEU A 79 30.76 -19.35 12.98
CA LEU A 79 30.92 -18.79 11.64
C LEU A 79 30.38 -17.36 11.53
N ALA A 80 29.28 -17.04 12.20
CA ALA A 80 28.72 -15.68 12.24
C ALA A 80 29.58 -14.68 13.04
N ALA A 81 30.39 -15.16 13.99
CA ALA A 81 31.31 -14.32 14.75
C ALA A 81 32.55 -13.86 13.95
N ALA A 82 32.73 -14.35 12.72
CA ALA A 82 33.88 -14.05 11.87
C ALA A 82 33.54 -13.22 10.62
N VAL A 83 32.34 -12.62 10.53
CA VAL A 83 31.93 -11.79 9.40
C VAL A 83 31.92 -10.31 9.80
N SER A 84 33.10 -9.71 9.67
CA SER A 84 33.38 -8.33 9.24
C SER A 84 32.30 -7.25 9.46
N VAL A 85 32.59 -6.33 10.38
CA VAL A 85 31.86 -5.06 10.64
C VAL A 85 31.64 -4.23 9.36
N ALA A 86 32.46 -4.42 8.32
CA ALA A 86 32.34 -3.64 7.07
C ALA A 86 31.10 -3.99 6.23
N ALA A 87 30.68 -5.26 6.19
CA ALA A 87 29.50 -5.66 5.42
C ALA A 87 28.20 -5.11 6.03
N ALA A 88 28.14 -5.02 7.36
CA ALA A 88 27.01 -4.41 8.06
C ALA A 88 26.87 -2.91 7.75
N ALA A 89 27.99 -2.18 7.66
CA ALA A 89 27.97 -0.76 7.32
C ALA A 89 27.45 -0.51 5.89
N VAL A 90 27.86 -1.32 4.90
CA VAL A 90 27.37 -1.22 3.51
C VAL A 90 25.87 -1.54 3.43
N LEU A 91 25.39 -2.54 4.17
CA LEU A 91 23.96 -2.87 4.22
C LEU A 91 23.13 -1.75 4.87
N LEU A 92 23.64 -1.11 5.92
CA LEU A 92 22.97 0.01 6.58
C LEU A 92 22.91 1.24 5.68
N ILE A 93 24.01 1.61 5.02
CA ILE A 93 24.04 2.75 4.08
C ILE A 93 23.12 2.47 2.88
N GLY A 94 23.19 1.27 2.31
CA GLY A 94 22.31 0.86 1.22
C GLY A 94 20.83 0.88 1.59
N ALA A 95 20.49 0.44 2.81
CA ALA A 95 19.12 0.51 3.31
C ALA A 95 18.64 1.97 3.46
N VAL A 96 19.45 2.85 4.06
CA VAL A 96 19.08 4.27 4.23
C VAL A 96 18.83 4.95 2.88
N VAL A 97 19.72 4.75 1.90
CA VAL A 97 19.54 5.30 0.54
C VAL A 97 18.28 4.74 -0.13
N HIS A 98 18.04 3.44 0.01
CA HIS A 98 16.87 2.81 -0.60
C HIS A 98 15.54 3.28 0.04
N PHE A 99 15.52 3.52 1.34
CA PHE A 99 14.32 4.00 2.04
C PHE A 99 14.07 5.51 1.81
N GLN A 100 15.10 6.34 1.66
CA GLN A 100 14.91 7.76 1.34
C GLN A 100 14.30 7.99 -0.05
N GLY A 101 14.59 7.14 -1.04
CA GLY A 101 14.00 7.24 -2.38
C GLY A 101 12.51 6.90 -2.49
N ARG A 102 11.85 6.45 -1.41
CA ARG A 102 10.42 6.08 -1.41
C ARG A 102 9.48 7.23 -1.07
N ASN A 103 9.97 8.30 -0.44
CA ASN A 103 9.17 9.43 0.02
C ASN A 103 9.49 10.70 -0.78
N ALA A 104 9.36 10.63 -2.10
CA ALA A 104 9.48 11.82 -2.93
C ALA A 104 8.12 12.53 -3.00
N ASP A 105 8.06 13.74 -2.46
CA ASP A 105 6.92 14.63 -2.57
C ASP A 105 6.55 14.83 -4.05
N TYR A 106 5.26 14.81 -4.37
CA TYR A 106 4.77 14.88 -5.74
C TYR A 106 3.62 15.86 -5.87
N ALA A 107 3.48 16.45 -7.05
CA ALA A 107 2.32 17.23 -7.43
C ALA A 107 1.61 16.58 -8.62
N ILE A 108 0.33 16.92 -8.79
CA ILE A 108 -0.46 16.52 -9.94
C ILE A 108 -0.74 17.77 -10.77
N ILE A 109 -0.18 17.80 -11.98
CA ILE A 109 -0.36 18.89 -12.95
C ILE A 109 -1.06 18.27 -14.15
N GLU A 110 -2.20 18.81 -14.58
CA GLU A 110 -2.99 18.28 -15.71
C GLU A 110 -3.33 16.77 -15.61
N GLY A 111 -3.53 16.27 -14.39
CA GLY A 111 -3.80 14.84 -14.15
C GLY A 111 -2.60 13.92 -14.26
N LYS A 112 -1.38 14.45 -14.48
CA LYS A 112 -0.12 13.69 -14.50
C LYS A 112 0.65 13.89 -13.21
N LYS A 113 1.18 12.80 -12.64
CA LYS A 113 2.04 12.83 -11.46
C LYS A 113 3.43 13.32 -11.85
N THR A 114 3.87 14.42 -11.25
CA THR A 114 5.19 15.02 -11.45
C THR A 114 5.92 15.09 -10.12
N THR A 115 7.21 14.75 -10.12
CA THR A 115 8.12 14.78 -8.95
C THR A 115 9.29 15.75 -9.18
N ASN A 116 9.36 16.40 -10.35
CA ASN A 116 10.39 17.40 -10.63
C ASN A 116 10.02 18.72 -9.96
N GLN A 117 10.78 19.10 -8.93
CA GLN A 117 10.55 20.29 -8.11
C GLN A 117 10.48 21.59 -8.93
N GLU A 118 11.34 21.77 -9.94
CA GLU A 118 11.41 23.00 -10.74
C GLU A 118 10.12 23.23 -11.53
N ILE A 119 9.57 22.16 -12.11
CA ILE A 119 8.30 22.19 -12.86
C ILE A 119 7.13 22.48 -11.91
N ILE A 120 7.15 21.88 -10.72
CA ILE A 120 6.11 22.07 -9.70
C ILE A 120 6.08 23.52 -9.22
N GLU A 121 7.24 24.09 -8.93
CA GLU A 121 7.37 25.47 -8.46
C GLU A 121 6.92 26.48 -9.52
N GLN A 122 7.35 26.29 -10.77
CA GLN A 122 6.96 27.18 -11.87
C GLN A 122 5.44 27.19 -12.09
N GLU A 123 4.82 26.01 -12.15
CA GLU A 123 3.38 25.87 -12.35
C GLU A 123 2.59 26.43 -11.16
N ALA A 124 3.05 26.17 -9.94
CA ALA A 124 2.44 26.73 -8.73
C ALA A 124 2.49 28.26 -8.71
N LEU A 125 3.63 28.86 -9.08
CA LEU A 125 3.76 30.32 -9.19
C LEU A 125 2.87 30.89 -10.29
N ALA A 126 2.81 30.25 -11.46
CA ALA A 126 1.93 30.66 -12.55
C ALA A 126 0.45 30.64 -12.12
N ALA A 127 0.01 29.57 -11.45
CA ALA A 127 -1.34 29.48 -10.90
C ALA A 127 -1.62 30.57 -9.85
N LEU A 128 -0.66 30.87 -8.97
CA LEU A 128 -0.79 31.96 -8.01
C LEU A 128 -0.88 33.33 -8.69
N THR A 129 -0.13 33.58 -9.75
CA THR A 129 -0.21 34.85 -10.51
C THR A 129 -1.53 34.99 -11.26
N LEU A 130 -2.09 33.89 -11.78
CA LEU A 130 -3.38 33.90 -12.45
C LEU A 130 -4.53 34.25 -11.48
N VAL A 131 -4.44 33.78 -10.22
CA VAL A 131 -5.43 34.04 -9.17
C VAL A 131 -5.16 35.34 -8.41
N GLY A 132 -3.92 35.83 -8.47
CA GLY A 132 -3.51 37.10 -7.91
C GLY A 132 -4.09 38.27 -8.69
N SER A 133 -5.38 38.56 -8.49
CA SER A 133 -5.99 39.80 -8.98
C SER A 133 -5.21 41.00 -8.43
N ASP A 134 -4.67 41.82 -9.33
CA ASP A 134 -4.33 43.22 -9.02
C ASP A 134 -5.67 43.97 -8.92
N LYS A 135 -6.13 44.13 -7.67
CA LYS A 135 -7.52 44.48 -7.34
C LYS A 135 -7.82 45.97 -7.51
N GLU A 136 -7.78 46.47 -8.73
CA GLU A 136 -8.34 47.79 -9.05
C GLU A 136 -9.63 47.71 -9.88
N GLU A 137 -9.82 46.65 -10.67
CA GLU A 137 -11.01 46.51 -11.54
C GLU A 137 -12.17 45.73 -10.90
N ASP A 138 -11.89 44.76 -10.01
CA ASP A 138 -12.89 43.83 -9.44
C ASP A 138 -13.96 44.52 -8.56
N PHE A 139 -13.68 45.72 -8.03
CA PHE A 139 -14.62 46.51 -7.23
C PHE A 139 -15.16 47.76 -7.95
N GLY A 140 -14.77 47.99 -9.21
CA GLY A 140 -15.20 49.15 -9.99
C GLY A 140 -16.73 49.23 -10.14
N ALA A 141 -17.41 48.08 -10.18
CA ALA A 141 -18.86 48.00 -10.21
C ALA A 141 -19.54 48.57 -8.96
N LEU A 142 -18.89 48.51 -7.78
CA LEU A 142 -19.43 49.09 -6.55
C LEU A 142 -19.27 50.61 -6.51
N LEU A 143 -18.15 51.14 -7.01
CA LEU A 143 -17.92 52.59 -7.08
C LEU A 143 -18.84 53.27 -8.09
N GLN A 144 -19.13 52.62 -9.22
CA GLN A 144 -20.07 53.16 -10.22
C GLN A 144 -21.50 53.28 -9.70
N MET A 145 -21.91 52.43 -8.74
CA MET A 145 -23.25 52.47 -8.17
C MET A 145 -23.41 53.53 -7.06
N GLY A 146 -22.30 53.93 -6.40
CA GLY A 146 -22.30 54.97 -5.35
C GLY A 146 -21.93 56.39 -5.82
N GLY A 147 -21.51 56.53 -7.09
CA GLY A 147 -20.91 57.76 -7.63
C GLY A 147 -21.86 58.78 -8.26
N ASN A 148 -23.18 58.55 -8.30
CA ASN A 148 -24.13 59.57 -8.73
C ASN A 148 -24.41 60.57 -7.58
N LYS A 149 -23.42 61.39 -7.26
CA LYS A 149 -23.67 62.66 -6.56
C LYS A 149 -24.14 63.69 -7.57
N SER A 150 -25.44 63.94 -7.51
CA SER A 150 -26.09 65.24 -7.62
C SER A 150 -25.16 66.44 -7.87
N GLU A 151 -25.26 67.05 -9.05
CA GLU A 151 -25.18 68.50 -9.30
C GLU A 151 -26.06 68.73 -10.55
N GLU A 152 -27.32 69.14 -10.36
CA GLU A 152 -27.84 70.51 -10.60
C GLU A 152 -27.72 71.00 -12.05
#